data_AF-A0A9N7U025-F1
#
_entry.id   AF-A0A9N7U025-F1
#
_cell.length_a   1.000
_cell.length_b   1.000
_cell.length_c   1.000
_cell.angle_alpha   90.00
_cell.angle_beta   90.00
_cell.angle_gamma   90.00
#
_symmetry.space_group_name_H-M   'P 1'
#
loop_
_entity.id
_entity.type
_entity.pdbx_description
1 polymer ?
#
loop_
_entity_poly.entity_id
_entity_poly.type
_entity_poly.pdbx_seq_one_letter_code
_entity_poly.pdbx_strand_id
1 'polypeptide(L)'
;MRLRRPVSLLQMMIVVLLDGVWTLSAPDAVSMDSTDMRHTLRWRPLQDSCNTSILYSVQFQGEFEVTVLDGSWVDAPECHLIQHTHCDLTLDLGSDSDYNVQVRGQCGSQPSAWTELRRPFNRRDTVLMVPEMKVSAVVQGLHVVFEKLPLTALVMVTVWRTGDELKVSVYFMSSISLPLFQFILVHLSRFEEGVGRRI
;
A
#
# COMPACT_ATOMS: atom_id res chain seq x y z
N MET A 1 -66.16 15.07 -16.18
CA MET A 1 -65.77 14.76 -14.79
C MET A 1 -64.51 13.90 -14.82
N ARG A 2 -63.51 14.10 -13.93
CA ARG A 2 -62.34 13.20 -13.84
C ARG A 2 -62.58 12.16 -12.74
N LEU A 3 -62.56 10.87 -13.06
CA LEU A 3 -62.55 9.81 -12.04
C LEU A 3 -61.20 9.83 -11.31
N ARG A 4 -61.21 10.07 -10.00
CA ARG A 4 -60.10 9.67 -9.12
C ARG A 4 -60.23 8.16 -8.90
N ARG A 5 -59.30 7.37 -9.44
CA ARG A 5 -59.13 5.97 -9.01
C ARG A 5 -58.61 5.97 -7.57
N PRO A 6 -59.15 5.18 -6.65
CA PRO A 6 -58.54 4.99 -5.33
C PRO A 6 -57.21 4.24 -5.52
N VAL A 7 -56.14 4.74 -4.93
CA VAL A 7 -54.86 4.02 -4.84
C VAL A 7 -55.03 2.92 -3.79
N SER A 8 -54.64 1.69 -4.12
CA SER A 8 -54.74 0.58 -3.16
C SER A 8 -53.74 0.77 -2.03
N LEU A 9 -54.14 0.46 -0.79
CA LEU A 9 -53.22 0.42 0.36
C LEU A 9 -52.02 -0.50 0.07
N LEU A 10 -52.21 -1.60 -0.66
CA LEU A 10 -51.12 -2.49 -1.07
C LEU A 10 -50.13 -1.79 -2.02
N GLN A 11 -50.62 -0.95 -2.94
CA GLN A 11 -49.76 -0.16 -3.83
C GLN A 11 -49.02 0.94 -3.06
N MET A 12 -49.67 1.55 -2.06
CA MET A 12 -49.03 2.57 -1.22
C MET A 12 -47.95 1.95 -0.31
N MET A 13 -48.19 0.75 0.23
CA MET A 13 -47.17 -0.02 0.96
C MET A 13 -45.99 -0.43 0.08
N ILE A 14 -46.22 -0.81 -1.19
CA ILE A 14 -45.14 -1.12 -2.14
C ILE A 14 -44.26 0.11 -2.41
N VAL A 15 -44.86 1.31 -2.56
CA VAL A 15 -44.08 2.56 -2.72
C VAL A 15 -43.28 2.88 -1.45
N VAL A 16 -43.89 2.76 -0.26
CA VAL A 16 -43.19 2.98 1.02
C VAL A 16 -42.04 1.97 1.26
N LEU A 17 -42.14 0.75 0.72
CA LEU A 17 -41.05 -0.24 0.77
C LEU A 17 -39.92 0.04 -0.25
N LEU A 18 -40.17 0.83 -1.29
CA LEU A 18 -39.19 1.18 -2.32
C LEU A 18 -38.50 2.53 -2.07
N ASP A 19 -39.20 3.51 -1.52
CA ASP A 19 -38.67 4.85 -1.23
C ASP A 19 -37.84 4.93 0.08
N GLY A 20 -37.70 3.81 0.82
CA GLY A 20 -37.31 3.81 2.24
C GLY A 20 -35.91 3.31 2.61
N VAL A 21 -35.16 2.66 1.71
CA VAL A 21 -33.82 2.12 2.04
C VAL A 21 -32.72 3.02 1.46
N TRP A 22 -32.22 3.95 2.28
CA TRP A 22 -30.93 4.60 2.02
C TRP A 22 -29.80 3.56 2.12
N THR A 23 -29.44 2.95 1.00
CA THR A 23 -28.25 2.12 0.86
C THR A 23 -27.02 3.02 0.72
N LEU A 24 -26.11 2.99 1.69
CA LEU A 24 -24.83 3.70 1.61
C LEU A 24 -24.04 3.23 0.38
N SER A 25 -23.56 4.16 -0.44
CA SER A 25 -22.77 3.85 -1.64
C SER A 25 -21.50 3.07 -1.28
N ALA A 26 -21.09 2.15 -2.15
CA ALA A 26 -19.85 1.41 -1.98
C ALA A 26 -18.63 2.29 -2.38
N PRO A 27 -17.47 2.18 -1.70
CA PRO A 27 -16.30 3.02 -2.00
C PRO A 27 -15.83 2.86 -3.45
N ASP A 28 -15.54 3.96 -4.14
CA ASP A 28 -15.09 3.93 -5.53
C ASP A 28 -13.58 4.24 -5.68
N ALA A 29 -13.06 3.97 -6.89
CA ALA A 29 -11.64 4.12 -7.25
C ALA A 29 -10.65 3.39 -6.31
N VAL A 30 -11.04 2.24 -5.75
CA VAL A 30 -10.16 1.35 -4.98
C VAL A 30 -8.93 0.99 -5.79
N SER A 31 -7.75 1.27 -5.24
CA SER A 31 -6.45 1.10 -5.88
C SER A 31 -5.36 0.78 -4.84
N MET A 32 -4.27 0.14 -5.27
CA MET A 32 -3.11 -0.17 -4.43
C MET A 32 -1.92 0.68 -4.86
N ASP A 33 -1.29 1.34 -3.90
CA ASP A 33 -0.03 2.07 -4.03
C ASP A 33 1.07 1.21 -3.40
N SER A 34 2.01 0.71 -4.21
CA SER A 34 3.02 -0.27 -3.76
C SER A 34 4.41 0.17 -4.20
N THR A 35 5.19 0.70 -3.25
CA THR A 35 6.54 1.22 -3.49
C THR A 35 7.47 0.81 -2.34
N ASP A 36 8.70 0.39 -2.66
CA ASP A 36 9.75 0.01 -1.69
C ASP A 36 9.32 -1.04 -0.65
N MET A 37 8.48 -2.01 -1.08
CA MET A 37 7.85 -3.02 -0.22
C MET A 37 6.99 -2.42 0.92
N ARG A 38 6.39 -1.24 0.68
CA ARG A 38 5.28 -0.71 1.47
C ARG A 38 4.01 -0.68 0.62
N HIS A 39 2.89 -1.13 1.17
CA HIS A 39 1.65 -1.40 0.45
C HIS A 39 0.50 -0.60 1.06
N THR A 40 -0.04 0.36 0.33
CA THR A 40 -1.11 1.26 0.80
C THR A 40 -2.33 1.15 -0.11
N LEU A 41 -3.41 0.56 0.40
CA LEU A 41 -4.72 0.60 -0.26
C LEU A 41 -5.28 2.02 -0.18
N ARG A 42 -5.89 2.51 -1.25
CA ARG A 42 -6.49 3.86 -1.35
C ARG A 42 -7.85 3.80 -2.04
N TRP A 43 -8.79 4.62 -1.59
CA TRP A 43 -10.12 4.78 -2.20
C TRP A 43 -10.59 6.24 -2.09
N ARG A 44 -11.68 6.57 -2.77
CA ARG A 44 -12.32 7.89 -2.67
C ARG A 44 -13.21 8.00 -1.43
N PRO A 45 -13.34 9.18 -0.82
CA PRO A 45 -14.36 9.42 0.20
C PRO A 45 -15.77 9.28 -0.37
N LEU A 46 -16.63 8.56 0.33
CA LEU A 46 -18.06 8.53 0.05
C LEU A 46 -18.65 9.94 0.14
N GLN A 47 -19.61 10.22 -0.75
CA GLN A 47 -20.26 11.55 -0.88
C GLN A 47 -21.70 11.55 -0.32
N ASP A 48 -22.13 10.41 0.23
CA ASP A 48 -23.44 10.18 0.82
C ASP A 48 -23.66 11.05 2.07
N SER A 49 -24.88 11.57 2.23
CA SER A 49 -25.26 12.38 3.39
C SER A 49 -25.41 11.51 4.65
N CYS A 50 -24.32 11.35 5.40
CA CYS A 50 -24.32 10.65 6.69
C CYS A 50 -24.58 11.62 7.86
N ASN A 51 -25.43 11.21 8.81
CA ASN A 51 -25.71 11.97 10.04
C ASN A 51 -24.58 11.86 11.10
N THR A 52 -23.59 11.01 10.85
CA THR A 52 -22.39 10.79 11.68
C THR A 52 -21.14 10.88 10.81
N SER A 53 -19.95 10.64 11.37
CA SER A 53 -18.79 10.28 10.55
C SER A 53 -19.08 8.99 9.76
N ILE A 54 -18.58 8.93 8.53
CA ILE A 54 -18.41 7.67 7.78
C ILE A 54 -17.10 7.02 8.25
N LEU A 55 -17.15 5.73 8.53
CA LEU A 55 -15.99 4.90 8.89
C LEU A 55 -15.79 3.83 7.81
N TYR A 56 -14.57 3.32 7.66
CA TYR A 56 -14.23 2.29 6.69
C TYR A 56 -13.66 1.04 7.37
N SER A 57 -13.95 -0.13 6.83
CA SER A 57 -13.30 -1.40 7.18
C SER A 57 -12.63 -1.97 5.94
N VAL A 58 -11.43 -2.52 6.09
CA VAL A 58 -10.70 -3.23 5.04
C VAL A 58 -10.60 -4.72 5.40
N GLN A 59 -10.75 -5.57 4.39
CA GLN A 59 -10.56 -7.02 4.48
C GLN A 59 -9.65 -7.52 3.37
N PHE A 60 -8.95 -8.62 3.62
CA PHE A 60 -8.13 -9.33 2.64
C PHE A 60 -8.36 -10.84 2.69
N GLN A 61 -7.97 -11.54 1.63
CA GLN A 61 -7.82 -12.99 1.60
C GLN A 61 -6.60 -13.32 0.72
N GLY A 62 -5.71 -14.17 1.21
CA GLY A 62 -4.59 -14.70 0.44
C GLY A 62 -4.89 -16.09 -0.09
N GLU A 63 -3.86 -16.74 -0.63
CA GLU A 63 -3.92 -18.11 -1.14
C GLU A 63 -4.38 -19.13 -0.08
N PHE A 64 -4.01 -18.94 1.19
CA PHE A 64 -4.43 -19.82 2.29
C PHE A 64 -5.93 -19.70 2.57
N GLU A 65 -6.45 -18.47 2.68
CA GLU A 65 -7.87 -18.20 2.88
C GLU A 65 -8.73 -18.77 1.74
N VAL A 66 -8.28 -18.58 0.50
CA VAL A 66 -8.96 -19.04 -0.72
C VAL A 66 -8.95 -20.57 -0.87
N THR A 67 -7.88 -21.26 -0.45
CA THR A 67 -7.70 -22.70 -0.72
C THR A 67 -7.91 -23.62 0.49
N VAL A 68 -7.82 -23.10 1.71
CA VAL A 68 -7.90 -23.89 2.96
C VAL A 68 -9.06 -23.45 3.86
N LEU A 69 -9.53 -22.21 3.74
CA LEU A 69 -10.63 -21.65 4.55
C LEU A 69 -11.88 -21.30 3.71
N ASP A 70 -12.11 -22.01 2.60
CA ASP A 70 -13.29 -21.87 1.72
C ASP A 70 -13.58 -20.42 1.23
N GLY A 71 -12.55 -19.57 1.11
CA GLY A 71 -12.71 -18.16 0.70
C GLY A 71 -13.11 -17.22 1.84
N SER A 72 -12.72 -17.52 3.09
CA SER A 72 -12.96 -16.65 4.24
C SER A 72 -12.19 -15.33 4.13
N TRP A 73 -12.85 -14.20 4.38
CA TRP A 73 -12.16 -12.90 4.48
C TRP A 73 -11.62 -12.64 5.89
N VAL A 74 -10.43 -12.05 5.97
CA VAL A 74 -9.76 -11.62 7.21
C VAL A 74 -9.86 -10.10 7.33
N ASP A 75 -10.26 -9.59 8.49
CA ASP A 75 -10.25 -8.15 8.80
C ASP A 75 -8.81 -7.64 8.99
N ALA A 76 -8.45 -6.54 8.30
CA ALA A 76 -7.19 -5.83 8.53
C ALA A 76 -7.32 -5.01 9.83
N PRO A 77 -6.60 -5.34 10.92
CA PRO A 77 -6.91 -4.86 12.26
C PRO A 77 -6.68 -3.34 12.41
N GLU A 78 -5.56 -2.83 11.90
CA GLU A 78 -5.22 -1.40 11.92
C GLU A 78 -6.10 -0.55 10.98
N CYS A 79 -6.97 -1.20 10.18
CA CYS A 79 -7.87 -0.58 9.23
C CYS A 79 -9.34 -0.93 9.48
N HIS A 80 -9.67 -1.30 10.72
CA HIS A 80 -11.04 -1.54 11.16
C HIS A 80 -11.67 -0.26 11.74
N LEU A 81 -12.72 0.25 11.09
CA LEU A 81 -13.48 1.45 11.48
C LEU A 81 -12.69 2.78 11.46
N ILE A 82 -11.75 2.89 10.52
CA ILE A 82 -10.92 4.08 10.28
C ILE A 82 -11.68 5.21 9.57
N GLN A 83 -11.31 6.47 9.81
CA GLN A 83 -11.91 7.65 9.17
C GLN A 83 -11.22 8.04 7.84
N HIS A 84 -9.96 7.64 7.63
CA HIS A 84 -9.17 8.00 6.46
C HIS A 84 -9.38 7.02 5.29
N THR A 85 -9.32 7.53 4.06
CA THR A 85 -9.58 6.74 2.84
C THR A 85 -8.34 6.05 2.27
N HIS A 86 -7.49 5.58 3.18
CA HIS A 86 -6.33 4.75 2.87
C HIS A 86 -6.04 3.80 4.04
N CYS A 87 -5.33 2.72 3.76
CA CYS A 87 -4.94 1.69 4.72
C CYS A 87 -3.54 1.20 4.37
N ASP A 88 -2.62 1.13 5.34
CA ASP A 88 -1.32 0.49 5.15
C ASP A 88 -1.46 -1.00 5.49
N LEU A 89 -1.19 -1.86 4.50
CA LEU A 89 -1.34 -3.32 4.56
C LEU A 89 0.01 -4.04 4.42
N THR A 90 1.11 -3.33 4.71
CA THR A 90 2.48 -3.83 4.49
C THR A 90 2.81 -5.08 5.31
N LEU A 91 2.17 -5.26 6.47
CA LEU A 91 2.38 -6.42 7.35
C LEU A 91 1.40 -7.57 7.03
N ASP A 92 0.17 -7.24 6.64
CA ASP A 92 -0.89 -8.20 6.30
C ASP A 92 -0.59 -8.94 4.99
N LEU A 93 -0.13 -8.22 3.96
CA LEU A 93 0.13 -8.73 2.61
C LEU A 93 1.58 -9.25 2.48
N GLY A 94 2.03 -10.00 3.50
CA GLY A 94 3.42 -10.34 3.74
C GLY A 94 4.02 -11.46 2.87
N SER A 95 3.24 -12.19 2.06
CA SER A 95 3.74 -13.29 1.21
C SER A 95 3.81 -12.93 -0.29
N ASP A 96 4.56 -13.72 -1.07
CA ASP A 96 4.63 -13.60 -2.54
C ASP A 96 3.45 -14.27 -3.27
N SER A 97 2.31 -14.45 -2.59
CA SER A 97 1.06 -14.95 -3.15
C SER A 97 0.18 -13.80 -3.67
N ASP A 98 -0.82 -14.14 -4.49
CA ASP A 98 -1.83 -13.20 -4.96
C ASP A 98 -2.92 -13.03 -3.88
N TYR A 99 -3.23 -11.79 -3.49
CA TYR A 99 -4.20 -11.42 -2.47
C TYR A 99 -5.39 -10.65 -3.06
N ASN A 100 -6.61 -11.04 -2.73
CA ASN A 100 -7.78 -10.19 -2.96
C ASN A 100 -7.96 -9.25 -1.76
N VAL A 101 -8.36 -8.00 -2.01
CA VAL A 101 -8.50 -6.97 -0.98
C VAL A 101 -9.79 -6.19 -1.23
N GLN A 102 -10.61 -5.99 -0.20
CA GLN A 102 -11.88 -5.26 -0.30
C GLN A 102 -12.05 -4.21 0.80
N VAL A 103 -12.80 -3.15 0.50
CA VAL A 103 -13.12 -2.07 1.44
C VAL A 103 -14.61 -1.72 1.39
N ARG A 104 -15.20 -1.43 2.55
CA ARG A 104 -16.56 -0.89 2.67
C ARG A 104 -16.56 0.37 3.52
N GLY A 105 -17.55 1.25 3.30
CA GLY A 105 -17.90 2.30 4.24
C GLY A 105 -18.99 1.82 5.20
N GLN A 106 -19.19 2.56 6.29
CA GLN A 106 -20.40 2.50 7.11
C GLN A 106 -20.78 3.87 7.68
N CYS A 107 -22.08 4.13 7.76
CA CYS A 107 -22.67 5.31 8.39
C CYS A 107 -23.45 4.83 9.62
N GLY A 108 -22.92 5.10 10.83
CA GLY A 108 -23.42 4.51 12.06
C GLY A 108 -23.41 2.98 11.99
N SER A 109 -24.60 2.36 11.98
CA SER A 109 -24.81 0.91 11.86
C SER A 109 -25.16 0.43 10.44
N GLN A 110 -25.18 1.32 9.44
CA GLN A 110 -25.48 0.96 8.04
C GLN A 110 -24.18 0.81 7.23
N PRO A 111 -23.74 -0.41 6.91
CA PRO A 111 -22.62 -0.63 6.00
C PRO A 111 -23.02 -0.43 4.53
N SER A 112 -22.06 -0.05 3.70
CA SER A 112 -22.17 -0.19 2.25
C SER A 112 -21.97 -1.64 1.83
N ALA A 113 -22.19 -1.95 0.55
CA ALA A 113 -21.57 -3.11 -0.07
C ALA A 113 -20.03 -2.98 -0.03
N TRP A 114 -19.34 -4.12 -0.10
CA TRP A 114 -17.89 -4.17 -0.29
C TRP A 114 -17.53 -3.79 -1.74
N THR A 115 -16.43 -3.05 -1.91
CA THR A 115 -15.76 -2.88 -3.20
C THR A 115 -14.40 -3.56 -3.15
N GLU A 116 -14.18 -4.50 -4.06
CA GLU A 116 -12.93 -5.24 -4.23
C GLU A 116 -11.93 -4.46 -5.12
N LEU A 117 -10.63 -4.65 -4.86
CA LEU A 117 -9.55 -4.22 -5.73
C LEU A 117 -9.69 -4.96 -7.08
N ARG A 118 -9.64 -4.23 -8.19
CA ARG A 118 -9.98 -4.74 -9.56
C ARG A 118 -9.15 -5.92 -10.07
N ARG A 119 -8.04 -6.25 -9.40
CA ARG A 119 -7.16 -7.38 -9.65
C ARG A 119 -6.57 -7.81 -8.30
N PRO A 120 -6.23 -9.09 -8.11
CA PRO A 120 -5.40 -9.50 -6.99
C PRO A 120 -4.11 -8.69 -6.93
N PHE A 121 -3.64 -8.39 -5.73
CA PHE A 121 -2.35 -7.76 -5.46
C PHE A 121 -1.31 -8.82 -5.10
N ASN A 122 -0.10 -8.71 -5.66
CA ASN A 122 1.05 -9.48 -5.21
C ASN A 122 2.21 -8.54 -4.88
N ARG A 123 2.86 -8.73 -3.74
CA ARG A 123 3.97 -7.85 -3.30
C ARG A 123 5.17 -7.86 -4.25
N ARG A 124 5.36 -8.93 -5.04
CA ARG A 124 6.40 -9.01 -6.08
C ARG A 124 6.28 -7.91 -7.15
N ASP A 125 5.07 -7.38 -7.34
CA ASP A 125 4.75 -6.36 -8.34
C ASP A 125 4.97 -4.92 -7.80
N THR A 126 5.65 -4.77 -6.65
CA THR A 126 6.01 -3.47 -6.05
C THR A 126 7.00 -2.67 -6.90
N VAL A 127 6.91 -1.34 -6.88
CA VAL A 127 7.91 -0.48 -7.51
C VAL A 127 9.10 -0.32 -6.56
N LEU A 128 10.26 -0.85 -6.94
CA LEU A 128 11.51 -0.60 -6.22
C LEU A 128 12.17 0.68 -6.72
N MET A 129 12.38 1.64 -5.83
CA MET A 129 13.05 2.91 -6.14
C MET A 129 14.56 2.81 -5.89
N VAL A 130 15.34 3.58 -6.64
CA VAL A 130 16.77 3.76 -6.34
C VAL A 130 16.89 4.63 -5.09
N PRO A 131 17.46 4.13 -3.98
CA PRO A 131 17.51 4.87 -2.72
C PRO A 131 18.51 6.04 -2.79
N GLU A 132 18.19 7.17 -2.14
CA GLU A 132 19.04 8.36 -2.20
C GLU A 132 20.38 8.13 -1.48
N MET A 133 21.45 8.02 -2.28
CA MET A 133 22.82 7.85 -1.83
C MET A 133 23.55 9.20 -1.75
N LYS A 134 24.08 9.52 -0.56
CA LYS A 134 24.98 10.64 -0.30
C LYS A 134 26.40 10.11 -0.09
N VAL A 135 27.38 10.74 -0.73
CA VAL A 135 28.79 10.35 -0.68
C VAL A 135 29.63 11.55 -0.30
N SER A 136 30.47 11.40 0.72
CA SER A 136 31.39 12.43 1.20
C SER A 136 32.81 11.84 1.31
N ALA A 137 33.82 12.57 0.83
CA ALA A 137 35.21 12.18 1.03
C ALA A 137 35.64 12.37 2.49
N VAL A 138 36.42 11.44 3.02
CA VAL A 138 37.03 11.49 4.36
C VAL A 138 38.51 11.08 4.28
N VAL A 139 39.31 11.40 5.30
CA VAL A 139 40.79 11.30 5.29
C VAL A 139 41.35 9.93 4.85
N GLN A 140 40.59 8.85 4.99
CA GLN A 140 41.01 7.48 4.64
C GLN A 140 40.09 6.79 3.62
N GLY A 141 39.09 7.48 3.04
CA GLY A 141 38.09 6.81 2.21
C GLY A 141 36.94 7.65 1.67
N LEU A 142 35.96 6.95 1.10
CA LEU A 142 34.61 7.49 0.92
C LEU A 142 33.74 7.07 2.11
N HIS A 143 32.89 7.98 2.55
CA HIS A 143 31.81 7.74 3.50
C HIS A 143 30.49 7.80 2.72
N VAL A 144 29.80 6.67 2.66
CA VAL A 144 28.54 6.48 1.93
C VAL A 144 27.39 6.35 2.92
N VAL A 145 26.32 7.12 2.70
CA VAL A 145 25.10 7.16 3.53
C VAL A 145 23.87 7.07 2.62
N PHE A 146 22.85 6.36 3.09
CA PHE A 146 21.51 6.37 2.48
C PHE A 146 20.52 7.01 3.44
N GLU A 147 19.73 7.99 2.98
CA GLU A 147 18.73 8.64 3.85
C GLU A 147 17.61 7.70 4.27
N LYS A 148 17.21 6.83 3.35
CA LYS A 148 16.21 5.80 3.56
C LYS A 148 16.59 4.56 2.75
N LEU A 149 16.52 3.39 3.40
CA LEU A 149 16.62 2.09 2.74
C LEU A 149 15.20 1.46 2.71
N PRO A 150 14.81 0.74 1.66
CA PRO A 150 13.58 -0.05 1.67
C PRO A 150 13.61 -1.09 2.80
N LEU A 151 12.45 -1.38 3.41
CA LEU A 151 12.41 -2.16 4.66
C LEU A 151 12.95 -3.59 4.54
N THR A 152 12.87 -4.18 3.35
CA THR A 152 13.26 -5.58 3.08
C THR A 152 14.28 -5.74 1.94
N ALA A 153 14.82 -4.65 1.40
CA ALA A 153 15.79 -4.72 0.29
C ALA A 153 17.25 -4.82 0.79
N LEU A 154 18.06 -5.54 0.01
CA LEU A 154 19.52 -5.51 0.11
C LEU A 154 20.06 -4.54 -0.96
N VAL A 155 20.67 -3.45 -0.53
CA VAL A 155 21.27 -2.45 -1.43
C VAL A 155 22.73 -2.83 -1.70
N MET A 156 23.06 -3.02 -2.97
CA MET A 156 24.42 -3.31 -3.44
C MET A 156 25.12 -2.01 -3.83
N VAL A 157 26.17 -1.64 -3.08
CA VAL A 157 27.00 -0.46 -3.36
C VAL A 157 28.22 -0.90 -4.16
N THR A 158 28.24 -0.53 -5.42
CA THR A 158 29.30 -0.84 -6.38
C THR A 158 30.29 0.33 -6.43
N VAL A 159 31.58 0.07 -6.16
CA VAL A 159 32.63 1.10 -6.12
C VAL A 159 33.79 0.70 -7.03
N TRP A 160 34.15 1.57 -7.96
CA TRP A 160 35.28 1.41 -8.88
C TRP A 160 36.09 2.70 -8.92
N ARG A 161 37.16 2.74 -9.70
CA ARG A 161 37.90 3.97 -9.98
C ARG A 161 37.71 4.42 -11.42
N THR A 162 37.60 5.73 -11.62
CA THR A 162 37.66 6.35 -12.95
C THR A 162 38.92 5.88 -13.69
N GLY A 163 38.74 5.29 -14.87
CA GLY A 163 39.82 4.67 -15.66
C GLY A 163 40.11 3.18 -15.37
N ASP A 164 39.55 2.63 -14.29
CA ASP A 164 39.78 1.27 -13.79
C ASP A 164 38.41 0.56 -13.56
N GLU A 165 37.42 0.81 -14.43
CA GLU A 165 36.00 0.43 -14.27
C GLU A 165 35.77 -1.08 -14.06
N LEU A 166 36.70 -1.94 -14.51
CA LEU A 166 36.64 -3.40 -14.34
C LEU A 166 37.10 -3.86 -12.94
N LYS A 167 37.75 -3.01 -12.15
CA LYS A 167 38.31 -3.35 -10.83
C LYS A 167 37.39 -2.83 -9.72
N VAL A 168 36.35 -3.61 -9.46
CA VAL A 168 35.22 -3.24 -8.60
C VAL A 168 35.35 -3.82 -7.19
N SER A 169 35.08 -2.99 -6.18
CA SER A 169 34.73 -3.40 -4.82
C SER A 169 33.21 -3.35 -4.66
N VAL A 170 32.61 -4.40 -4.09
CA VAL A 170 31.15 -4.48 -3.84
C VAL A 170 30.89 -4.57 -2.34
N TYR A 171 29.93 -3.79 -1.88
CA TYR A 171 29.47 -3.76 -0.49
C TYR A 171 27.95 -3.92 -0.44
N PHE A 172 27.42 -4.37 0.69
CA PHE A 172 25.98 -4.63 0.87
C PHE A 172 25.44 -3.94 2.11
N MET A 173 24.25 -3.35 2.01
CA MET A 173 23.59 -2.59 3.08
C MET A 173 22.11 -2.96 3.18
N SER A 174 21.53 -2.90 4.38
CA SER A 174 20.10 -3.11 4.60
C SER A 174 19.59 -2.29 5.78
N SER A 175 18.28 -2.03 5.78
CA SER A 175 17.49 -1.44 6.87
C SER A 175 17.67 -2.13 8.23
N ILE A 176 17.97 -3.43 8.23
CA ILE A 176 18.07 -4.30 9.41
C ILE A 176 19.50 -4.28 10.00
N SER A 177 20.48 -3.76 9.26
CA SER A 177 21.86 -3.62 9.77
C SER A 177 21.95 -2.52 10.85
N LEU A 178 22.72 -2.77 11.92
CA LEU A 178 22.93 -1.78 12.99
C LEU A 178 23.52 -0.48 12.40
N PRO A 179 23.24 0.71 12.97
CA PRO A 179 23.66 1.99 12.38
C PRO A 179 25.17 2.11 12.13
N LEU A 180 26.03 1.37 12.85
CA LEU A 180 27.48 1.31 12.60
C LEU A 180 27.85 0.59 11.28
N PHE A 181 26.99 -0.31 10.77
CA PHE A 181 27.12 -0.93 9.44
C PHE A 181 26.45 -0.10 8.33
N GLN A 182 25.66 0.92 8.68
CA GLN A 182 25.09 1.87 7.73
C GLN A 182 26.14 2.87 7.17
N PHE A 183 27.41 2.71 7.57
CA PHE A 183 28.56 3.46 7.07
C PHE A 183 29.56 2.52 6.39
N ILE A 184 29.56 2.50 5.04
CA ILE A 184 30.70 1.92 4.33
C ILE A 184 31.83 2.96 4.35
N LEU A 185 32.83 2.72 5.19
CA LEU A 185 34.11 3.43 5.11
C LEU A 185 34.94 2.73 4.03
N VAL A 186 34.76 3.13 2.77
CA VAL A 186 35.49 2.58 1.62
C VAL A 186 36.95 2.97 1.78
N HIS A 187 37.78 2.09 2.32
CA HIS A 187 39.16 2.41 2.64
C HIS A 187 39.98 2.60 1.36
N LEU A 188 40.08 3.86 0.91
CA LEU A 188 40.81 4.24 -0.30
C LEU A 188 42.31 4.16 -0.01
N SER A 189 42.93 3.03 -0.38
CA SER A 189 44.37 2.88 -0.47
C SER A 189 44.94 3.69 -1.64
N ARG A 190 44.93 5.02 -1.46
CA ARG A 190 45.50 6.05 -2.34
C ARG A 190 44.76 6.25 -3.67
N PHE A 191 43.89 7.25 -3.68
CA PHE A 191 43.36 7.90 -4.88
C PHE A 191 43.16 9.39 -4.63
N GLU A 192 43.20 10.16 -5.71
CA GLU A 192 42.66 11.52 -5.81
C GLU A 192 41.45 11.46 -6.76
N GLU A 193 40.47 12.32 -6.47
CA GLU A 193 39.31 12.80 -7.26
C GLU A 193 38.65 11.95 -8.36
N GLY A 194 37.30 11.99 -8.38
CA GLY A 194 36.48 11.62 -9.54
C GLY A 194 35.50 10.47 -9.32
N VAL A 195 34.24 10.80 -9.01
CA VAL A 195 33.09 9.87 -9.00
C VAL A 195 32.10 10.30 -10.09
N GLY A 196 31.86 9.44 -11.08
CA GLY A 196 30.92 9.68 -12.18
C GLY A 196 29.68 8.80 -12.09
N ARG A 197 28.51 9.35 -12.44
CA ARG A 197 27.28 8.58 -12.67
C ARG A 197 27.24 8.08 -14.12
N ARG A 198 26.77 6.85 -14.33
CA ARG A 198 26.07 6.46 -15.57
C ARG A 198 24.61 6.14 -15.25
N ILE A 199 23.80 6.17 -16.30
CA ILE A 199 22.38 5.79 -16.36
C ILE A 199 22.33 4.38 -16.94
#